data_AF-A0A8J4X2N3-F1
#
_entry.id   AF-A0A8J4X2N3-F1
#
_cell.length_a   1.000
_cell.length_b   1.000
_cell.length_c   1.000
_cell.angle_alpha   90.00
_cell.angle_beta   90.00
_cell.angle_gamma   90.00
#
_symmetry.space_group_name_H-M   'P 1'
#
loop_
_entity.id
_entity.type
_entity.pdbx_description
1 polymer ?
#
loop_
_entity_poly.entity_id
_entity_poly.type
_entity_poly.pdbx_seq_one_letter_code
_entity_poly.pdbx_strand_id
1 'polypeptide(L)'
;MKHSSLNHEDPSLFLEVYNAGGAAVLPLHSSIALFLLSYTECRSFRVYLVSDQPGSVDALAGSLPESLVVSEVQRAEAPALVAACRLPAVLEPDGRFCRAGLAVVLRHIIQTTCLPEPRRRDVASLLGFKNTCLKACAEVSRWTRLCELEIPSAVEDHLRHPTEERLCLPAALLQLERRLAEPVKVHNDDKLRRHKLQQQKNSEKSSEPRESQQEDPQTERRCGVEMSAALAKLSVDGASPGPATREHSEIRKVKTTELPELEHVFAEGLYFTLTDAVLLPCVHPYLLSLQSRAPHVLLQLPLLLRWYQRVQEVPGVRRAAEDCGMALFEPRVPQPVSTRPDGPRVLESQQDVPAPCREHFLGGPRPTLGKLQEHGIEAVFSPHPCPSWTLDWEGLPAAVNPTEGKMSDARAVRKRQQLNNLVAMVKELAGPDHTIVDFCSGGGHVGIVLAHTLPRCQVILIENKEESLVRARDRSSQLGLHNISFIQANLDYFIGNFQVG
;
A
#
# COMPACT_ATOMS: atom_id res chain seq x y z
N MET A 1 -14.86 -11.67 35.36
CA MET A 1 -14.29 -12.74 34.52
C MET A 1 -15.31 -13.12 33.45
N LYS A 2 -15.24 -12.48 32.28
CA LYS A 2 -15.95 -12.92 31.10
C LYS A 2 -14.90 -13.56 30.20
N HIS A 3 -14.95 -14.88 30.07
CA HIS A 3 -14.19 -15.60 29.06
C HIS A 3 -14.55 -15.01 27.70
N SER A 4 -13.56 -14.43 27.00
CA SER A 4 -13.66 -14.19 25.57
C SER A 4 -13.72 -15.56 24.90
N SER A 5 -14.89 -15.95 24.41
CA SER A 5 -15.02 -17.07 23.49
C SER A 5 -14.27 -16.70 22.21
N LEU A 6 -13.05 -17.22 22.08
CA LEU A 6 -12.21 -17.11 20.89
C LEU A 6 -12.92 -17.80 19.72
N ASN A 7 -13.42 -17.02 18.76
CA ASN A 7 -14.00 -17.57 17.53
C ASN A 7 -12.88 -18.14 16.66
N HIS A 8 -13.03 -19.39 16.22
CA HIS A 8 -12.08 -20.09 15.33
C HIS A 8 -12.05 -19.53 13.89
N GLU A 9 -12.69 -18.39 13.64
CA GLU A 9 -12.96 -17.81 12.31
C GLU A 9 -12.17 -16.53 11.99
N ASP A 10 -11.33 -16.03 12.91
CA ASP A 10 -10.57 -14.81 12.66
C ASP A 10 -9.33 -15.07 11.80
N PRO A 11 -9.07 -14.25 10.76
CA PRO A 11 -7.83 -14.34 9.97
C PRO A 11 -6.59 -14.10 10.83
N SER A 12 -5.48 -14.75 10.45
CA SER A 12 -4.21 -14.66 11.17
C SER A 12 -3.24 -13.75 10.43
N LEU A 13 -2.77 -12.68 11.07
CA LEU A 13 -1.77 -11.75 10.57
C LEU A 13 -0.39 -12.15 11.09
N PHE A 14 0.56 -12.38 10.19
CA PHE A 14 1.94 -12.74 10.49
C PHE A 14 2.85 -11.54 10.21
N LEU A 15 3.63 -11.17 11.21
CA LEU A 15 4.54 -10.03 11.19
C LEU A 15 5.96 -10.51 11.50
N GLU A 16 6.95 -9.97 10.80
CA GLU A 16 8.34 -10.34 11.02
C GLU A 16 8.91 -9.68 12.28
N VAL A 17 9.74 -10.41 13.01
CA VAL A 17 10.63 -9.90 14.04
C VAL A 17 12.02 -10.49 13.77
N TYR A 18 13.06 -9.67 13.93
CA TYR A 18 14.44 -10.14 13.88
C TYR A 18 15.18 -9.77 15.15
N ASN A 19 16.29 -10.45 15.40
CA ASN A 19 17.17 -10.15 16.52
C ASN A 19 18.38 -9.33 16.03
N ALA A 20 18.63 -8.18 16.67
CA ALA A 20 19.81 -7.37 16.43
C ALA A 20 20.55 -7.15 17.75
N GLY A 21 21.77 -7.67 17.86
CA GLY A 21 22.61 -7.48 19.05
C GLY A 21 22.02 -8.04 20.35
N GLY A 22 21.18 -9.07 20.28
CA GLY A 22 20.50 -9.68 21.42
C GLY A 22 19.12 -9.10 21.73
N ALA A 23 18.71 -8.01 21.06
CA ALA A 23 17.39 -7.41 21.23
C ALA A 23 16.45 -7.78 20.09
N ALA A 24 15.18 -8.02 20.41
CA ALA A 24 14.11 -8.18 19.42
C ALA A 24 13.79 -6.81 18.78
N VAL A 25 13.71 -6.76 17.45
CA VAL A 25 13.45 -5.54 16.69
C VAL A 25 12.33 -5.80 15.68
N LEU A 26 11.37 -4.87 15.64
CA LEU A 26 10.33 -4.83 14.62
C LEU A 26 10.86 -4.12 13.36
N PRO A 27 10.91 -4.80 12.20
CA PRO A 27 11.03 -4.12 10.91
C PRO A 27 9.92 -3.08 10.74
N LEU A 28 10.18 -2.07 9.92
CA LEU A 28 9.20 -1.00 9.67
C LEU A 28 7.90 -1.55 9.07
N HIS A 29 7.98 -2.57 8.23
CA HIS A 29 6.80 -3.24 7.66
C HIS A 29 5.87 -3.80 8.76
N SER A 30 6.43 -4.42 9.81
CA SER A 30 5.69 -4.93 10.96
C SER A 30 5.13 -3.79 11.83
N SER A 31 5.96 -2.78 12.09
CA SER A 31 5.57 -1.59 12.86
C SER A 31 4.42 -0.83 12.21
N ILE A 32 4.42 -0.71 10.88
CA ILE A 32 3.34 -0.06 10.12
C ILE A 32 2.02 -0.84 10.25
N ALA A 33 2.07 -2.17 10.17
CA ALA A 33 0.89 -3.01 10.32
C ALA A 33 0.30 -2.89 11.74
N LEU A 34 1.14 -2.92 12.78
CA LEU A 34 0.72 -2.72 14.18
C LEU A 34 0.13 -1.32 14.40
N PHE A 35 0.78 -0.29 13.87
CA PHE A 35 0.29 1.08 13.94
C PHE A 35 -1.09 1.22 13.31
N LEU A 36 -1.32 0.63 12.13
CA LEU A 36 -2.62 0.69 11.48
C LEU A 36 -3.69 -0.10 12.24
N LEU A 37 -3.36 -1.27 12.80
CA LEU A 37 -4.28 -2.02 13.65
C LEU A 37 -4.74 -1.20 14.86
N SER A 38 -3.80 -0.55 15.56
CA SER A 38 -4.15 0.34 16.68
C SER A 38 -4.93 1.57 16.21
N TYR A 39 -4.50 2.25 15.15
CA TYR A 39 -5.19 3.44 14.60
C TYR A 39 -6.65 3.15 14.23
N THR A 40 -6.89 2.01 13.60
CA THR A 40 -8.24 1.58 13.18
C THR A 40 -9.03 0.92 14.31
N GLU A 41 -8.39 0.61 15.44
CA GLU A 41 -8.94 -0.18 16.55
C GLU A 41 -9.43 -1.55 16.09
N CYS A 42 -8.75 -2.14 15.11
CA CYS A 42 -9.14 -3.41 14.52
C CYS A 42 -8.75 -4.58 15.43
N ARG A 43 -9.73 -5.41 15.80
CA ARG A 43 -9.55 -6.60 16.64
C ARG A 43 -9.87 -7.91 15.92
N SER A 44 -10.12 -7.85 14.62
CA SER A 44 -10.54 -8.99 13.81
C SER A 44 -9.38 -9.89 13.35
N PHE A 45 -8.16 -9.64 13.83
CA PHE A 45 -6.97 -10.41 13.44
C PHE A 45 -6.31 -11.02 14.66
N ARG A 46 -5.89 -12.29 14.53
CA ARG A 46 -4.92 -12.91 15.45
C ARG A 46 -3.53 -12.55 14.96
N VAL A 47 -2.73 -11.88 15.80
CA VAL A 47 -1.41 -11.41 15.39
C VAL A 47 -0.34 -12.40 15.84
N TYR A 48 0.48 -12.86 14.90
CA TYR A 48 1.62 -13.73 15.15
C TYR A 48 2.92 -13.00 14.81
N LEU A 49 3.82 -12.91 15.77
CA LEU A 49 5.20 -12.49 15.55
C LEU A 49 6.01 -13.71 15.10
N VAL A 50 6.53 -13.64 13.88
CA VAL A 50 7.39 -14.66 13.29
C VAL A 50 8.83 -14.32 13.64
N SER A 51 9.44 -15.12 14.50
CA SER A 51 10.80 -14.92 15.00
C SER A 51 11.63 -16.20 14.87
N ASP A 52 12.96 -16.02 14.83
CA ASP A 52 13.92 -17.12 14.87
C ASP A 52 14.34 -17.47 16.32
N GLN A 53 13.97 -16.63 17.29
CA GLN A 53 14.30 -16.80 18.71
C GLN A 53 13.05 -16.58 19.57
N PRO A 54 12.84 -17.38 20.64
CA PRO A 54 11.70 -17.22 21.51
C PRO A 54 11.82 -15.99 22.42
N GLY A 55 10.69 -15.49 22.92
CA GLY A 55 10.63 -14.39 23.89
C GLY A 55 10.52 -13.01 23.23
N SER A 56 10.22 -12.95 21.93
CA SER A 56 10.10 -11.68 21.21
C SER A 56 8.92 -10.85 21.71
N VAL A 57 7.83 -11.51 22.12
CA VAL A 57 6.62 -10.83 22.63
C VAL A 57 6.91 -10.07 23.91
N ASP A 58 7.57 -10.72 24.88
CA ASP A 58 7.94 -10.10 26.16
C ASP A 58 8.95 -8.96 25.96
N ALA A 59 9.93 -9.16 25.07
CA ALA A 59 10.93 -8.15 24.74
C ALA A 59 10.32 -6.89 24.08
N LEU A 60 9.21 -7.04 23.35
CA LEU A 60 8.54 -5.98 22.61
C LEU A 60 7.28 -5.47 23.30
N ALA A 61 6.98 -5.87 24.54
CA ALA A 61 5.72 -5.55 25.21
C ALA A 61 5.39 -4.04 25.24
N GLY A 62 6.39 -3.16 25.31
CA GLY A 62 6.20 -1.70 25.27
C GLY A 62 5.95 -1.10 23.88
N SER A 63 6.03 -1.90 22.82
CA SER A 63 5.81 -1.50 21.41
C SER A 63 4.63 -2.24 20.77
N LEU A 64 3.99 -3.15 21.52
CA LEU A 64 2.84 -3.92 21.07
C LEU A 64 1.57 -3.31 21.67
N PRO A 65 0.56 -2.96 20.85
CA PRO A 65 -0.70 -2.45 21.37
C PRO A 65 -1.38 -3.46 22.31
N GLU A 66 -1.68 -3.05 23.55
CA GLU A 66 -2.31 -3.91 24.57
C GLU A 66 -3.69 -4.46 24.14
N SER A 67 -4.34 -3.77 23.20
CA SER A 67 -5.65 -4.17 22.68
C SER A 67 -5.60 -5.36 21.72
N LEU A 68 -4.42 -5.77 21.26
CA LEU A 68 -4.22 -6.84 20.29
C LEU A 68 -3.85 -8.15 20.99
N VAL A 69 -4.40 -9.25 20.48
CA VAL A 69 -3.98 -10.61 20.88
C VAL A 69 -2.78 -10.99 20.03
N VAL A 70 -1.59 -10.87 20.63
CA VAL A 70 -0.32 -11.19 19.99
C VAL A 70 0.22 -12.52 20.51
N SER A 71 0.70 -13.36 19.61
CA SER A 71 1.37 -14.63 19.91
C SER A 71 2.67 -14.72 19.13
N GLU A 72 3.54 -15.65 19.53
CA GLU A 72 4.81 -15.90 18.83
C GLU A 72 4.73 -17.22 18.06
N VAL A 73 5.35 -17.27 16.89
CA VAL A 73 5.54 -18.50 16.11
C VAL A 73 6.96 -18.54 15.57
N GLN A 74 7.58 -19.72 15.60
CA GLN A 74 8.88 -19.88 14.99
C GLN A 74 8.78 -19.80 13.46
N ARG A 75 9.78 -19.21 12.81
CA ARG A 75 9.80 -19.12 11.33
C ARG A 75 9.64 -20.48 10.64
N ALA A 76 10.21 -21.53 11.21
CA ALA A 76 10.10 -22.90 10.69
C ALA A 76 8.70 -23.52 10.86
N GLU A 77 7.88 -22.99 11.78
CA GLU A 77 6.53 -23.47 12.09
C GLU A 77 5.45 -22.61 11.40
N ALA A 78 5.84 -21.56 10.67
CA ALA A 78 4.91 -20.72 9.93
C ALA A 78 4.16 -21.55 8.85
N PRO A 79 2.85 -21.31 8.64
CA PRO A 79 2.09 -22.01 7.60
C PRO A 79 2.75 -21.89 6.22
N ALA A 80 2.69 -22.95 5.41
CA ALA A 80 3.44 -23.03 4.14
C ALA A 80 3.20 -21.84 3.19
N LEU A 81 1.95 -21.35 3.08
CA LEU A 81 1.65 -20.17 2.24
C LEU A 81 2.25 -18.88 2.79
N VAL A 82 2.31 -18.74 4.12
CA VAL A 82 2.93 -17.60 4.80
C VAL A 82 4.44 -17.66 4.64
N ALA A 83 5.05 -18.84 4.86
CA ALA A 83 6.48 -19.07 4.67
C ALA A 83 6.94 -18.85 3.21
N ALA A 84 6.04 -19.04 2.24
CA ALA A 84 6.28 -18.75 0.84
C ALA A 84 6.16 -17.25 0.49
N CYS A 85 5.86 -16.38 1.45
CA CYS A 85 5.69 -14.95 1.25
C CYS A 85 6.64 -14.13 2.13
N ARG A 86 7.04 -12.95 1.64
CA ARG A 86 7.60 -11.90 2.49
C ARG A 86 6.48 -11.33 3.38
N LEU A 87 6.80 -11.09 4.65
CA LEU A 87 5.87 -10.52 5.62
C LEU A 87 5.76 -8.99 5.45
N PRO A 88 4.62 -8.37 5.77
CA PRO A 88 3.46 -8.95 6.45
C PRO A 88 2.60 -9.83 5.53
N ALA A 89 1.97 -10.84 6.12
CA ALA A 89 1.04 -11.71 5.42
C ALA A 89 -0.17 -12.05 6.29
N VAL A 90 -1.34 -12.14 5.69
CA VAL A 90 -2.60 -12.54 6.34
C VAL A 90 -3.05 -13.87 5.75
N LEU A 91 -3.24 -14.88 6.59
CA LEU A 91 -3.82 -16.16 6.22
C LEU A 91 -5.29 -16.21 6.64
N GLU A 92 -6.18 -16.53 5.70
CA GLU A 92 -7.58 -16.80 6.02
C GLU A 92 -7.73 -18.09 6.84
N PRO A 93 -8.82 -18.24 7.63
CA PRO A 93 -9.03 -19.39 8.50
C PRO A 93 -9.03 -20.75 7.78
N ASP A 94 -9.35 -20.75 6.47
CA ASP A 94 -9.36 -21.96 5.64
C ASP A 94 -7.94 -22.47 5.28
N GLY A 95 -6.90 -21.70 5.63
CA GLY A 95 -5.50 -22.03 5.40
C GLY A 95 -5.08 -22.06 3.92
N ARG A 96 -5.95 -21.64 3.00
CA ARG A 96 -5.71 -21.75 1.54
C ARG A 96 -5.63 -20.41 0.85
N PHE A 97 -6.08 -19.33 1.48
CA PHE A 97 -5.99 -17.98 0.93
C PHE A 97 -5.08 -17.09 1.78
N CYS A 98 -3.97 -16.64 1.19
CA CYS A 98 -2.99 -15.77 1.81
C CYS A 98 -2.96 -14.41 1.11
N ARG A 99 -2.91 -13.32 1.87
CA ARG A 99 -2.69 -11.97 1.37
C ARG A 99 -1.31 -11.51 1.82
N ALA A 100 -0.41 -11.18 0.92
CA ALA A 100 0.94 -10.80 1.26
C ALA A 100 1.33 -9.46 0.65
N GLY A 101 2.18 -8.76 1.38
CA GLY A 101 2.69 -7.44 1.03
C GLY A 101 1.97 -6.31 1.75
N LEU A 102 2.74 -5.27 2.08
CA LEU A 102 2.32 -4.22 2.98
C LEU A 102 1.05 -3.54 2.48
N ALA A 103 1.03 -3.02 1.26
CA ALA A 103 -0.12 -2.30 0.74
C ALA A 103 -1.38 -3.19 0.69
N VAL A 104 -1.22 -4.46 0.30
CA VAL A 104 -2.31 -5.44 0.24
C VAL A 104 -2.88 -5.71 1.63
N VAL A 105 -2.02 -6.02 2.60
CA VAL A 105 -2.41 -6.34 3.98
C VAL A 105 -3.05 -5.15 4.67
N LEU A 106 -2.47 -3.94 4.56
CA LEU A 106 -3.01 -2.73 5.20
C LEU A 106 -4.39 -2.37 4.66
N ARG A 107 -4.59 -2.49 3.33
CA ARG A 107 -5.90 -2.28 2.72
C ARG A 107 -6.91 -3.32 3.20
N HIS A 108 -6.48 -4.58 3.36
CA HIS A 108 -7.33 -5.64 3.90
C HIS A 108 -7.72 -5.38 5.36
N ILE A 109 -6.82 -4.85 6.20
CA ILE A 109 -7.13 -4.42 7.58
C ILE A 109 -8.22 -3.36 7.57
N ILE A 110 -8.09 -2.33 6.74
CA ILE A 110 -9.09 -1.25 6.60
C ILE A 110 -10.44 -1.82 6.15
N GLN A 111 -10.45 -2.67 5.11
CA GLN A 111 -11.67 -3.29 4.62
C GLN A 111 -12.34 -4.16 5.70
N THR A 112 -11.57 -4.99 6.40
CA THR A 112 -12.06 -5.88 7.46
C THR A 112 -12.64 -5.11 8.63
N THR A 113 -12.05 -3.96 8.98
CA THR A 113 -12.58 -3.08 10.03
C THR A 113 -13.91 -2.44 9.63
N CYS A 114 -14.05 -2.05 8.35
CA CYS A 114 -15.25 -1.41 7.84
C CYS A 114 -16.42 -2.37 7.57
N LEU A 115 -16.16 -3.67 7.41
CA LEU A 115 -17.19 -4.68 7.13
C LEU A 115 -18.29 -4.75 8.22
N PRO A 116 -17.98 -4.94 9.51
CA PRO A 116 -18.98 -5.00 10.57
C PRO A 116 -19.57 -3.62 10.92
N GLU A 117 -18.80 -2.54 10.72
CA GLU A 117 -19.21 -1.17 11.06
C GLU A 117 -19.11 -0.21 9.86
N PRO A 118 -20.06 -0.24 8.91
CA PRO A 118 -20.03 0.64 7.73
C PRO A 118 -20.09 2.14 8.03
N ARG A 119 -20.35 2.53 9.29
CA ARG A 119 -20.38 3.92 9.76
C ARG A 119 -18.99 4.49 10.03
N ARG A 120 -17.93 3.66 10.13
CA ARG A 120 -16.53 4.07 10.32
C ARG A 120 -15.94 4.75 9.08
N ARG A 121 -16.49 5.92 8.73
CA ARG A 121 -16.06 6.73 7.58
C ARG A 121 -14.65 7.28 7.76
N ASP A 122 -14.25 7.51 9.01
CA ASP A 122 -12.88 7.83 9.43
C ASP A 122 -11.89 6.80 8.85
N VAL A 123 -12.14 5.51 9.07
CA VAL A 123 -11.28 4.41 8.59
C VAL A 123 -11.43 4.19 7.09
N ALA A 124 -12.66 4.18 6.56
CA ALA A 124 -12.89 3.99 5.13
C ALA A 124 -12.23 5.09 4.27
N SER A 125 -12.11 6.31 4.80
CA SER A 125 -11.48 7.43 4.10
C SER A 125 -9.98 7.24 3.87
N LEU A 126 -9.31 6.38 4.65
CA LEU A 126 -7.90 6.06 4.48
C LEU A 126 -7.58 5.45 3.11
N LEU A 127 -8.54 4.74 2.50
CA LEU A 127 -8.36 4.19 1.15
C LEU A 127 -8.32 5.29 0.06
N GLY A 128 -8.52 6.55 0.43
CA GLY A 128 -8.48 7.68 -0.47
C GLY A 128 -9.68 7.73 -1.42
N PHE A 129 -9.61 8.64 -2.40
CA PHE A 129 -10.68 8.80 -3.38
C PHE A 129 -10.89 7.51 -4.19
N LYS A 130 -12.15 7.03 -4.29
CA LYS A 130 -12.50 5.77 -4.98
C LYS A 130 -11.70 4.54 -4.50
N ASN A 131 -11.22 4.56 -3.26
CA ASN A 131 -10.43 3.50 -2.64
C ASN A 131 -9.12 3.17 -3.40
N THR A 132 -8.48 4.15 -4.03
CA THR A 132 -7.28 3.95 -4.87
C THR A 132 -5.94 4.13 -4.14
N CYS A 133 -5.91 4.66 -2.91
CA CYS A 133 -4.68 4.87 -2.15
C CYS A 133 -3.92 3.54 -1.99
N LEU A 134 -2.67 3.50 -2.47
CA LEU A 134 -1.82 2.30 -2.50
C LEU A 134 -2.49 1.04 -3.11
N LYS A 135 -3.44 1.21 -4.05
CA LYS A 135 -4.11 0.09 -4.72
C LYS A 135 -3.25 -0.54 -5.83
N ALA A 136 -2.44 0.27 -6.51
CA ALA A 136 -1.62 -0.17 -7.63
C ALA A 136 -0.32 -0.84 -7.13
N CYS A 137 0.16 -1.86 -7.82
CA CYS A 137 1.40 -2.56 -7.51
C CYS A 137 2.62 -1.63 -7.55
N ALA A 138 3.64 -1.93 -6.77
CA ALA A 138 4.91 -1.16 -6.73
C ALA A 138 5.62 -1.14 -8.10
N GLU A 139 5.44 -2.18 -8.92
CA GLU A 139 6.02 -2.32 -10.26
C GLU A 139 5.44 -1.31 -11.26
N VAL A 140 4.21 -0.85 -11.03
CA VAL A 140 3.47 0.07 -11.93
C VAL A 140 3.35 1.47 -11.32
N SER A 141 3.26 1.57 -10.00
CA SER A 141 3.08 2.83 -9.28
C SER A 141 4.37 3.23 -8.56
N ARG A 142 5.03 4.27 -9.08
CA ARG A 142 6.20 4.89 -8.41
C ARG A 142 5.88 5.35 -7.00
N TRP A 143 4.66 5.84 -6.76
CA TRP A 143 4.23 6.29 -5.44
C TRP A 143 4.10 5.12 -4.46
N THR A 144 3.54 4.00 -4.91
CA THR A 144 3.40 2.81 -4.07
C THR A 144 4.76 2.19 -3.79
N ARG A 145 5.64 2.06 -4.80
CA ARG A 145 7.03 1.65 -4.59
C ARG A 145 7.76 2.53 -3.58
N LEU A 146 7.60 3.85 -3.67
CA LEU A 146 8.22 4.80 -2.74
C LEU A 146 7.80 4.55 -1.29
N CYS A 147 6.48 4.44 -1.04
CA CYS A 147 5.93 4.31 0.31
C CYS A 147 6.12 2.91 0.90
N GLU A 148 5.97 1.88 0.06
CA GLU A 148 5.98 0.47 0.49
C GLU A 148 7.38 -0.12 0.59
N LEU A 149 8.32 0.29 -0.28
CA LEU A 149 9.63 -0.36 -0.38
C LEU A 149 10.78 0.62 -0.10
N GLU A 150 10.86 1.71 -0.85
CA GLU A 150 12.06 2.56 -0.87
C GLU A 150 12.26 3.33 0.44
N ILE A 151 11.21 3.98 0.97
CA ILE A 151 11.30 4.71 2.24
C ILE A 151 11.59 3.77 3.42
N PRO A 152 10.84 2.67 3.63
CA PRO A 152 11.15 1.74 4.72
C PRO A 152 12.59 1.21 4.65
N SER A 153 13.03 0.73 3.47
CA SER A 153 14.40 0.21 3.30
C SER A 153 15.45 1.28 3.60
N ALA A 154 15.29 2.48 3.04
CA ALA A 154 16.24 3.57 3.23
C ALA A 154 16.36 4.01 4.70
N VAL A 155 15.24 4.03 5.43
CA VAL A 155 15.23 4.36 6.85
C VAL A 155 15.88 3.24 7.67
N GLU A 156 15.54 1.97 7.43
CA GLU A 156 16.16 0.86 8.16
C GLU A 156 17.68 0.79 7.94
N ASP A 157 18.14 1.04 6.70
CA ASP A 157 19.56 1.09 6.38
C ASP A 157 20.28 2.21 7.15
N HIS A 158 19.64 3.39 7.24
CA HIS A 158 20.13 4.53 8.04
C HIS A 158 20.18 4.19 9.54
N LEU A 159 19.13 3.58 10.09
CA LEU A 159 19.05 3.22 11.51
C LEU A 159 20.08 2.14 11.89
N ARG A 160 20.41 1.22 10.97
CA ARG A 160 21.45 0.20 11.18
C ARG A 160 22.87 0.78 11.18
N HIS A 161 23.12 1.85 10.42
CA HIS A 161 24.46 2.45 10.28
C HIS A 161 24.43 3.99 10.45
N PRO A 162 24.13 4.52 11.63
CA PRO A 162 23.94 5.95 11.83
C PRO A 162 25.29 6.68 12.04
N THR A 163 26.13 6.77 11.02
CA THR A 163 27.42 7.47 11.05
C THR A 163 27.34 8.86 10.41
N GLU A 164 28.02 9.86 11.02
CA GLU A 164 28.01 11.24 10.53
C GLU A 164 28.58 11.40 9.12
N GLU A 165 29.59 10.61 8.76
CA GLU A 165 30.28 10.66 7.47
C GLU A 165 29.41 10.18 6.28
N ARG A 166 28.24 9.57 6.55
CA ARG A 166 27.29 9.08 5.53
C ARG A 166 25.91 9.75 5.59
N LEU A 167 25.77 10.88 6.29
CA LEU A 167 24.50 11.63 6.41
C LEU A 167 24.05 12.34 5.11
N CYS A 168 24.22 11.69 3.96
CA CYS A 168 23.47 12.05 2.76
C CYS A 168 22.01 11.70 2.99
N LEU A 169 21.12 12.67 2.78
CA LEU A 169 19.69 12.43 2.83
C LEU A 169 19.30 11.29 1.86
N PRO A 170 18.61 10.25 2.33
CA PRO A 170 18.21 9.17 1.44
C PRO A 170 17.34 9.71 0.30
N ALA A 171 17.64 9.26 -0.92
CA ALA A 171 16.95 9.72 -2.13
C ALA A 171 15.42 9.56 -2.02
N ALA A 172 14.96 8.49 -1.37
CA ALA A 172 13.53 8.24 -1.12
C ALA A 172 12.87 9.34 -0.26
N LEU A 173 13.55 9.82 0.80
CA LEU A 173 13.02 10.89 1.64
C LEU A 173 13.11 12.26 0.97
N LEU A 174 14.14 12.50 0.17
CA LEU A 174 14.20 13.70 -0.70
C LEU A 174 13.08 13.68 -1.74
N GLN A 175 12.74 12.51 -2.28
CA GLN A 175 11.61 12.38 -3.19
C GLN A 175 10.30 12.67 -2.46
N LEU A 176 10.10 12.19 -1.23
CA LEU A 176 8.94 12.56 -0.41
C LEU A 176 8.85 14.08 -0.18
N GLU A 177 9.96 14.73 0.20
CA GLU A 177 10.04 16.19 0.35
C GLU A 177 9.61 16.93 -0.93
N ARG A 178 10.12 16.50 -2.10
CA ARG A 178 9.73 17.07 -3.40
C ARG A 178 8.25 16.87 -3.70
N ARG A 179 7.68 15.70 -3.34
CA ARG A 179 6.26 15.39 -3.54
C ARG A 179 5.37 16.27 -2.67
N LEU A 180 5.77 16.59 -1.44
CA LEU A 180 5.06 17.54 -0.57
C LEU A 180 5.11 18.98 -1.09
N ALA A 181 6.07 19.30 -1.97
CA ALA A 181 6.18 20.62 -2.61
C ALA A 181 5.31 20.77 -3.87
N GLU A 182 4.76 19.68 -4.40
CA GLU A 182 3.90 19.73 -5.58
C GLU A 182 2.52 20.33 -5.26
N PRO A 183 1.83 20.95 -6.23
CA PRO A 183 0.50 21.49 -6.01
C PRO A 183 -0.54 20.37 -5.84
N VAL A 184 -1.43 20.52 -4.86
CA VAL A 184 -2.48 19.54 -4.57
C VAL A 184 -3.53 19.50 -5.68
N LYS A 185 -3.94 18.29 -6.07
CA LYS A 185 -5.08 18.06 -6.99
C LYS A 185 -6.15 17.24 -6.28
N VAL A 186 -7.31 17.84 -6.03
CA VAL A 186 -8.47 17.18 -5.41
C VAL A 186 -9.72 17.34 -6.28
N HIS A 187 -10.69 16.41 -6.16
CA HIS A 187 -11.89 16.43 -6.99
C HIS A 187 -12.73 17.73 -6.87
N ASN A 188 -12.63 18.43 -5.74
CA ASN A 188 -13.35 19.67 -5.45
C ASN A 188 -12.42 20.90 -5.37
N ASP A 189 -11.29 20.86 -6.08
CA ASP A 189 -10.19 21.84 -5.98
C ASP A 189 -10.68 23.30 -6.04
N ASP A 190 -11.42 23.66 -7.09
CA ASP A 190 -11.95 25.01 -7.29
C ASP A 190 -12.83 25.49 -6.12
N LYS A 191 -13.63 24.60 -5.51
CA LYS A 191 -14.50 24.95 -4.38
C LYS A 191 -13.67 25.29 -3.14
N LEU A 192 -12.64 24.49 -2.86
CA LEU A 192 -11.73 24.69 -1.73
C LEU A 192 -10.88 25.95 -1.90
N ARG A 193 -10.33 26.17 -3.10
CA ARG A 193 -9.53 27.38 -3.38
C ARG A 193 -10.34 28.66 -3.25
N ARG A 194 -11.61 28.65 -3.67
CA ARG A 194 -12.53 29.79 -3.47
C ARG A 194 -12.85 30.06 -2.00
N HIS A 195 -13.01 29.02 -1.19
CA HIS A 195 -13.19 29.17 0.25
C HIS A 195 -11.94 29.73 0.94
N LYS A 196 -10.74 29.27 0.53
CA LYS A 196 -9.45 29.83 0.98
C LYS A 196 -9.35 31.32 0.64
N LEU A 197 -9.71 31.72 -0.58
CA LEU A 197 -9.74 33.12 -1.00
C LEU A 197 -10.73 33.96 -0.18
N GLN A 198 -11.90 33.40 0.16
CA GLN A 198 -12.89 34.08 0.99
C GLN A 198 -12.35 34.39 2.39
N GLN A 199 -11.66 33.42 3.00
CA GLN A 199 -11.06 33.62 4.32
C GLN A 199 -9.89 34.59 4.30
N GLN A 200 -9.01 34.53 3.28
CA GLN A 200 -7.93 35.52 3.12
C GLN A 200 -8.48 36.95 3.05
N LYS A 201 -9.52 37.17 2.24
CA LYS A 201 -10.21 38.48 2.14
C LYS A 201 -10.91 38.88 3.43
N ASN A 202 -11.45 37.93 4.20
CA ASN A 202 -12.07 38.22 5.49
C ASN A 202 -11.01 38.55 6.56
N SER A 203 -9.87 37.85 6.56
CA SER A 203 -8.76 38.13 7.47
C SER A 203 -8.13 39.50 7.21
N GLU A 204 -8.02 39.90 5.93
CA GLU A 204 -7.56 41.24 5.52
C GLU A 204 -8.55 42.34 5.94
N LYS A 205 -9.86 42.07 5.94
CA LYS A 205 -10.89 43.00 6.41
C LYS A 205 -10.96 43.11 7.93
N SER A 206 -10.65 42.04 8.66
CA SER A 206 -10.59 42.04 10.13
C SER A 206 -9.31 42.66 10.70
N SER A 207 -8.29 42.91 9.87
CA SER A 207 -7.06 43.61 10.27
C SER A 207 -7.17 45.14 10.24
N GLU A 208 -8.34 45.71 9.91
CA GLU A 208 -8.63 47.13 10.20
C GLU A 208 -8.96 47.30 11.69
N PRO A 209 -8.43 48.34 12.38
CA PRO A 209 -8.48 48.42 13.83
C PRO A 209 -9.92 48.67 14.31
N ARG A 210 -10.51 47.65 14.94
CA ARG A 210 -11.65 47.82 15.85
C ARG A 210 -11.20 47.44 17.25
N GLU A 211 -11.21 48.42 18.14
CA GLU A 211 -10.92 48.25 19.55
C GLU A 211 -11.99 47.37 20.23
N SER A 212 -11.52 46.48 21.13
CA SER A 212 -12.27 45.60 22.06
C SER A 212 -13.03 44.42 21.41
N GLN A 213 -12.94 43.16 21.87
CA GLN A 213 -12.84 42.62 23.24
C GLN A 213 -11.93 41.38 23.30
N GLN A 214 -11.50 41.04 24.52
CA GLN A 214 -10.66 39.89 24.87
C GLN A 214 -11.37 38.56 24.56
N GLU A 215 -10.92 37.87 23.51
CA GLU A 215 -10.99 36.41 23.42
C GLU A 215 -9.58 35.91 23.06
N ASP A 216 -9.17 34.80 23.68
CA ASP A 216 -7.81 34.26 23.66
C ASP A 216 -7.36 33.92 22.22
N PRO A 217 -6.43 34.69 21.60
CA PRO A 217 -6.16 34.60 20.16
C PRO A 217 -5.28 33.42 19.74
N GLN A 218 -4.89 32.54 20.67
CA GLN A 218 -3.90 31.49 20.39
C GLN A 218 -4.50 30.24 19.72
N THR A 219 -5.79 29.97 19.90
CA THR A 219 -6.41 28.72 19.40
C THR A 219 -6.88 28.83 17.94
N GLU A 220 -7.33 30.01 17.49
CA GLU A 220 -7.84 30.18 16.12
C GLU A 220 -6.74 30.35 15.07
N ARG A 221 -5.54 30.84 15.45
CA ARG A 221 -4.45 31.11 14.49
C ARG A 221 -3.73 29.86 13.96
N ARG A 222 -3.87 28.70 14.61
CA ARG A 222 -3.10 27.49 14.25
C ARG A 222 -3.76 26.63 13.16
N CYS A 223 -5.08 26.63 13.05
CA CYS A 223 -5.79 25.72 12.15
C CYS A 223 -6.08 26.39 10.80
N GLY A 224 -5.18 26.23 9.83
CA GLY A 224 -5.40 26.69 8.45
C GLY A 224 -6.65 26.03 7.82
N VAL A 225 -7.23 26.69 6.80
CA VAL A 225 -8.46 26.25 6.10
C VAL A 225 -8.36 24.79 5.65
N GLU A 226 -7.19 24.41 5.16
CA GLU A 226 -6.90 23.07 4.68
C GLU A 226 -6.92 22.03 5.82
N MET A 227 -6.35 22.35 6.97
CA MET A 227 -6.33 21.45 8.13
C MET A 227 -7.74 21.26 8.70
N SER A 228 -8.50 22.34 8.85
CA SER A 228 -9.90 22.27 9.30
C SER A 228 -10.76 21.43 8.35
N ALA A 229 -10.62 21.63 7.03
CA ALA A 229 -11.34 20.84 6.02
C ALA A 229 -10.93 19.35 6.04
N ALA A 230 -9.66 19.06 6.31
CA ALA A 230 -9.17 17.70 6.39
C ALA A 230 -9.69 16.97 7.63
N LEU A 231 -9.63 17.62 8.81
CA LEU A 231 -10.15 17.07 10.06
C LEU A 231 -11.67 16.85 10.01
N ALA A 232 -12.43 17.78 9.43
CA ALA A 232 -13.88 17.63 9.26
C ALA A 232 -14.26 16.39 8.44
N LYS A 233 -13.37 15.94 7.56
CA LYS A 233 -13.57 14.73 6.75
C LYS A 233 -13.37 13.43 7.53
N LEU A 234 -12.63 13.49 8.64
CA LEU A 234 -12.38 12.37 9.55
C LEU A 234 -13.42 12.28 10.68
N SER A 235 -14.19 13.34 10.93
CA SER A 235 -15.26 13.32 11.95
C SER A 235 -16.40 12.37 11.57
N VAL A 236 -16.76 11.48 12.51
CA VAL A 236 -17.84 10.48 12.37
C VAL A 236 -19.21 11.14 12.26
N ASP A 237 -19.40 12.26 12.98
CA ASP A 237 -20.49 13.19 12.77
C ASP A 237 -20.17 14.00 11.53
N GLY A 238 -20.56 13.48 10.37
CA GLY A 238 -20.42 14.18 9.10
C GLY A 238 -21.01 15.56 9.25
N ALA A 239 -20.17 16.59 9.29
CA ALA A 239 -20.64 17.95 9.23
C ALA A 239 -21.38 18.09 7.89
N SER A 240 -22.71 18.09 7.96
CA SER A 240 -23.51 18.68 6.90
C SER A 240 -22.92 20.05 6.62
N PRO A 241 -22.71 20.45 5.36
CA PRO A 241 -22.32 21.82 5.09
C PRO A 241 -23.37 22.68 5.78
N GLY A 242 -22.91 23.53 6.72
CA GLY A 242 -23.75 24.55 7.31
C GLY A 242 -24.52 25.29 6.21
N PRO A 243 -25.69 25.87 6.54
CA PRO A 243 -26.59 26.46 5.55
C PRO A 243 -25.78 27.30 4.58
N ALA A 244 -25.89 26.99 3.28
CA ALA A 244 -25.08 27.60 2.24
C ALA A 244 -25.19 29.12 2.34
N THR A 245 -24.24 29.75 3.04
CA THR A 245 -24.09 31.19 3.05
C THR A 245 -23.85 31.59 1.62
N ARG A 246 -24.80 32.35 1.04
CA ARG A 246 -24.73 32.87 -0.33
C ARG A 246 -23.33 33.45 -0.55
N GLU A 247 -22.52 32.73 -1.34
CA GLU A 247 -21.18 33.17 -1.73
C GLU A 247 -21.28 34.56 -2.36
N HIS A 248 -20.39 35.47 -1.96
CA HIS A 248 -20.36 36.82 -2.53
C HIS A 248 -20.08 36.75 -4.04
N SER A 249 -20.88 37.50 -4.82
CA SER A 249 -20.87 37.53 -6.29
C SER A 249 -19.49 37.80 -6.93
N GLU A 250 -18.57 38.41 -6.19
CA GLU A 250 -17.21 38.72 -6.63
C GLU A 250 -16.29 37.49 -6.62
N ILE A 251 -16.47 36.54 -5.70
CA ILE A 251 -15.66 35.33 -5.57
C ILE A 251 -15.99 34.32 -6.66
N ARG A 252 -17.24 34.30 -7.13
CA ARG A 252 -17.68 33.48 -8.27
C ARG A 252 -17.03 33.89 -9.59
N LYS A 253 -16.71 35.18 -9.75
CA LYS A 253 -16.17 35.76 -10.99
C LYS A 253 -14.65 35.62 -11.14
N VAL A 254 -13.94 35.18 -10.10
CA VAL A 254 -12.48 34.96 -10.15
C VAL A 254 -12.17 33.78 -11.06
N LYS A 255 -11.18 33.96 -11.96
CA LYS A 255 -10.71 32.91 -12.86
C LYS A 255 -9.98 31.83 -12.06
N THR A 256 -10.08 30.57 -12.47
CA THR A 256 -9.42 29.44 -11.78
C THR A 256 -7.90 29.62 -11.67
N THR A 257 -7.27 30.30 -12.63
CA THR A 257 -5.82 30.64 -12.62
C THR A 257 -5.43 31.68 -11.58
N GLU A 258 -6.38 32.44 -11.05
CA GLU A 258 -6.17 33.50 -10.05
C GLU A 258 -6.55 33.02 -8.64
N LEU A 259 -6.99 31.77 -8.49
CA LEU A 259 -7.33 31.19 -7.20
C LEU A 259 -6.05 30.74 -6.46
N PRO A 260 -5.97 30.94 -5.13
CA PRO A 260 -4.81 30.52 -4.35
C PRO A 260 -4.61 29.01 -4.45
N GLU A 261 -3.36 28.57 -4.55
CA GLU A 261 -3.05 27.14 -4.59
C GLU A 261 -3.35 26.47 -3.25
N LEU A 262 -3.74 25.20 -3.33
CA LEU A 262 -3.87 24.34 -2.15
C LEU A 262 -2.50 23.73 -1.84
N GLU A 263 -2.16 23.74 -0.56
CA GLU A 263 -0.94 23.11 -0.06
C GLU A 263 -1.22 21.68 0.37
N HIS A 264 -0.22 20.80 0.26
CA HIS A 264 -0.28 19.50 0.92
C HIS A 264 -0.44 19.71 2.42
N VAL A 265 -1.46 19.10 3.01
CA VAL A 265 -1.56 18.92 4.47
C VAL A 265 -0.97 17.57 4.86
N PHE A 266 -1.20 16.58 4.01
CA PHE A 266 -0.83 15.17 4.13
C PHE A 266 -0.11 14.70 2.86
N ALA A 267 0.43 13.49 2.88
CA ALA A 267 1.37 12.99 1.86
C ALA A 267 0.79 12.98 0.44
N GLU A 268 -0.47 12.54 0.27
CA GLU A 268 -1.14 12.51 -1.04
C GLU A 268 -1.86 13.82 -1.39
N GLY A 269 -2.05 14.73 -0.44
CA GLY A 269 -2.71 16.00 -0.68
C GLY A 269 -3.37 16.58 0.57
N LEU A 270 -4.67 16.84 0.47
CA LEU A 270 -5.42 17.53 1.53
C LEU A 270 -5.86 16.60 2.67
N TYR A 271 -6.13 15.33 2.38
CA TYR A 271 -6.76 14.41 3.33
C TYR A 271 -5.76 13.39 3.86
N PHE A 272 -5.93 13.01 5.13
CA PHE A 272 -5.18 11.92 5.74
C PHE A 272 -5.58 10.60 5.08
N THR A 273 -4.60 9.85 4.61
CA THR A 273 -4.80 8.59 3.87
C THR A 273 -3.96 7.46 4.46
N LEU A 274 -4.14 6.25 3.94
CA LEU A 274 -3.30 5.10 4.29
C LEU A 274 -1.81 5.39 4.09
N THR A 275 -1.46 6.20 3.09
CA THR A 275 -0.07 6.62 2.87
C THR A 275 0.52 7.34 4.09
N ASP A 276 -0.24 8.20 4.76
CA ASP A 276 0.25 8.89 5.96
C ASP A 276 0.46 7.92 7.14
N ALA A 277 -0.44 6.94 7.28
CA ALA A 277 -0.32 5.87 8.28
C ALA A 277 0.88 4.94 7.99
N VAL A 278 1.26 4.76 6.73
CA VAL A 278 2.47 4.03 6.30
C VAL A 278 3.74 4.83 6.59
N LEU A 279 3.73 6.13 6.28
CA LEU A 279 4.94 6.95 6.37
C LEU A 279 5.30 7.33 7.80
N LEU A 280 4.33 7.50 8.70
CA LEU A 280 4.61 7.98 10.07
C LEU A 280 5.55 7.03 10.86
N PRO A 281 5.32 5.71 10.91
CA PRO A 281 6.23 4.77 11.58
C PRO A 281 7.64 4.73 10.97
N CYS A 282 7.79 5.09 9.70
CA CYS A 282 9.10 5.20 9.05
C CYS A 282 9.79 6.52 9.39
N VAL A 283 9.09 7.64 9.22
CA VAL A 283 9.66 8.98 9.34
C VAL A 283 9.98 9.31 10.81
N HIS A 284 9.18 8.85 11.76
CA HIS A 284 9.40 9.12 13.18
C HIS A 284 10.78 8.70 13.71
N PRO A 285 11.21 7.42 13.62
CA PRO A 285 12.53 7.00 14.09
C PRO A 285 13.67 7.63 13.27
N TYR A 286 13.44 7.90 11.98
CA TYR A 286 14.40 8.64 11.16
C TYR A 286 14.63 10.06 11.69
N LEU A 287 13.57 10.80 12.00
CA LEU A 287 13.67 12.14 12.58
C LEU A 287 14.31 12.12 13.98
N LEU A 288 14.03 11.11 14.82
CA LEU A 288 14.72 10.94 16.11
C LEU A 288 16.23 10.74 15.92
N SER A 289 16.63 9.91 14.94
CA SER A 289 18.04 9.72 14.62
C SER A 289 18.70 11.01 14.11
N LEU A 290 18.01 11.79 13.27
CA LEU A 290 18.55 13.07 12.78
C LEU A 290 18.62 14.11 13.89
N GLN A 291 17.61 14.22 14.75
CA GLN A 291 17.60 15.17 15.86
C GLN A 291 18.77 14.95 16.83
N SER A 292 19.13 13.68 17.07
CA SER A 292 20.19 13.31 18.01
C SER A 292 21.60 13.42 17.42
N ARG A 293 21.77 13.17 16.12
CA ARG A 293 23.10 13.06 15.48
C ARG A 293 23.41 14.18 14.48
N ALA A 294 22.40 14.71 13.81
CA ALA A 294 22.55 15.57 12.65
C ALA A 294 21.46 16.65 12.53
N PRO A 295 21.22 17.46 13.57
CA PRO A 295 20.06 18.36 13.60
C PRO A 295 20.09 19.43 12.49
N HIS A 296 21.26 19.76 11.95
CA HIS A 296 21.41 20.69 10.82
C HIS A 296 20.82 20.14 9.52
N VAL A 297 20.73 18.81 9.35
CA VAL A 297 20.13 18.16 8.17
C VAL A 297 18.63 18.41 8.11
N LEU A 298 17.97 18.63 9.27
CA LEU A 298 16.55 18.94 9.35
C LEU A 298 16.17 20.23 8.58
N LEU A 299 17.13 21.17 8.40
CA LEU A 299 16.94 22.39 7.60
C LEU A 299 16.64 22.09 6.12
N GLN A 300 17.01 20.91 5.62
CA GLN A 300 16.79 20.49 4.24
C GLN A 300 15.44 19.76 4.03
N LEU A 301 14.68 19.51 5.10
CA LEU A 301 13.40 18.78 5.07
C LEU A 301 12.22 19.58 5.65
N PRO A 302 12.06 20.88 5.33
CA PRO A 302 11.04 21.72 5.96
C PRO A 302 9.61 21.23 5.76
N LEU A 303 9.28 20.66 4.59
CA LEU A 303 7.92 20.19 4.31
C LEU A 303 7.63 18.87 5.01
N LEU A 304 8.61 17.95 5.08
CA LEU A 304 8.48 16.72 5.84
C LEU A 304 8.29 16.99 7.34
N LEU A 305 9.00 17.97 7.90
CA LEU A 305 8.81 18.39 9.29
C LEU A 305 7.41 18.95 9.53
N ARG A 306 6.92 19.79 8.61
CA ARG A 306 5.57 20.35 8.67
C ARG A 306 4.52 19.25 8.52
N TRP A 307 4.72 18.28 7.62
CA TRP A 307 3.88 17.10 7.49
C TRP A 307 3.86 16.28 8.80
N TYR A 308 5.03 16.04 9.39
CA TYR A 308 5.14 15.29 10.64
C TYR A 308 4.37 15.96 11.77
N GLN A 309 4.47 17.29 11.93
CA GLN A 309 3.67 18.05 12.91
C GLN A 309 2.16 17.91 12.68
N ARG A 310 1.72 18.07 11.43
CA ARG A 310 0.31 17.98 11.04
C ARG A 310 -0.30 16.60 11.27
N VAL A 311 0.45 15.55 10.99
CA VAL A 311 0.02 14.17 11.26
C VAL A 311 -0.27 13.94 12.74
N GLN A 312 0.46 14.60 13.65
CA GLN A 312 0.19 14.52 15.10
C GLN A 312 -1.12 15.21 15.51
N GLU A 313 -1.69 16.09 14.69
CA GLU A 313 -2.97 16.74 14.98
C GLU A 313 -4.18 15.84 14.68
N VAL A 314 -3.97 14.71 14.00
CA VAL A 314 -5.02 13.74 13.70
C VAL A 314 -5.38 12.97 14.98
N PRO A 315 -6.65 12.98 15.45
CA PRO A 315 -7.02 12.45 16.76
C PRO A 315 -6.62 10.98 16.99
N GLY A 316 -6.74 10.12 15.99
CA GLY A 316 -6.38 8.70 16.11
C GLY A 316 -4.87 8.43 16.12
N VAL A 317 -4.05 9.36 15.65
CA VAL A 317 -2.60 9.15 15.48
C VAL A 317 -1.86 9.11 16.81
N ARG A 318 -2.16 10.04 17.73
CA ARG A 318 -1.45 10.12 19.02
C ARG A 318 -1.62 8.85 19.84
N ARG A 319 -2.87 8.41 19.98
CA ARG A 319 -3.22 7.15 20.63
C ARG A 319 -2.51 5.96 19.97
N ALA A 320 -2.57 5.87 18.64
CA ALA A 320 -1.94 4.74 17.95
C ALA A 320 -0.41 4.72 18.07
N ALA A 321 0.20 5.90 18.10
CA ALA A 321 1.63 6.04 18.33
C ALA A 321 2.01 5.62 19.75
N GLU A 322 1.27 6.09 20.76
CA GLU A 322 1.46 5.70 22.17
C GLU A 322 1.32 4.17 22.36
N ASP A 323 0.27 3.57 21.81
CA ASP A 323 0.05 2.11 21.84
C ASP A 323 1.19 1.31 21.20
N CYS A 324 1.90 1.90 20.23
CA CYS A 324 3.03 1.27 19.54
C CYS A 324 4.39 1.69 20.13
N GLY A 325 4.42 2.33 21.31
CA GLY A 325 5.66 2.79 21.95
C GLY A 325 6.37 3.94 21.22
N MET A 326 5.68 4.65 20.33
CA MET A 326 6.19 5.78 19.57
C MET A 326 5.90 7.10 20.30
N ALA A 327 6.89 7.62 21.02
CA ALA A 327 6.80 8.92 21.69
C ALA A 327 6.96 10.07 20.68
N LEU A 328 5.85 10.55 20.12
CA LEU A 328 5.82 11.68 19.19
C LEU A 328 6.43 12.94 19.83
N PHE A 329 7.17 13.72 19.05
CA PHE A 329 7.90 14.89 19.53
C PHE A 329 7.79 16.06 18.55
N GLU A 330 8.21 17.25 18.99
CA GLU A 330 8.39 18.41 18.14
C GLU A 330 9.88 18.54 17.74
N PRO A 331 10.22 18.36 16.45
CA PRO A 331 11.61 18.49 16.01
C PRO A 331 12.16 19.89 16.24
N ARG A 332 13.36 19.98 16.82
CA ARG A 332 14.07 21.23 17.08
C ARG A 332 15.05 21.50 15.96
N VAL A 333 14.67 22.43 15.08
CA VAL A 333 15.52 22.90 14.00
C VAL A 333 16.52 23.92 14.55
N PRO A 334 17.84 23.73 14.36
CA PRO A 334 18.84 24.73 14.74
C PRO A 334 18.54 26.08 14.08
N GLN A 335 18.77 27.18 14.80
CA GLN A 335 18.70 28.50 14.18
C GLN A 335 19.75 28.59 13.06
N PRO A 336 19.40 29.13 11.88
CA PRO A 336 20.37 29.33 10.82
C PRO A 336 21.41 30.32 11.31
N VAL A 337 22.62 29.82 11.60
CA VAL A 337 23.77 30.67 11.88
C VAL A 337 24.05 31.44 10.58
N SER A 338 24.04 32.77 10.66
CA SER A 338 24.41 33.66 9.54
C SER A 338 25.91 33.54 9.24
N THR A 339 26.35 32.40 8.74
CA THR A 339 27.60 32.26 8.01
C THR A 339 27.28 32.42 6.54
N ARG A 340 27.97 33.36 5.90
CA ARG A 340 27.85 33.71 4.49
C ARG A 340 27.75 32.44 3.63
N PRO A 341 26.87 32.40 2.63
CA PRO A 341 26.76 31.24 1.77
C PRO A 341 28.04 31.14 0.95
N ASP A 342 28.87 30.14 1.21
CA ASP A 342 29.62 29.53 0.12
C ASP A 342 28.58 29.00 -0.86
N GLY A 343 28.65 29.48 -2.10
CA GLY A 343 27.62 29.30 -3.11
C GLY A 343 27.18 27.84 -3.26
N PRO A 344 25.95 27.59 -3.73
CA PRO A 344 25.47 26.24 -3.92
C PRO A 344 26.45 25.51 -4.83
N ARG A 345 27.12 24.48 -4.29
CA ARG A 345 27.64 23.39 -5.11
C ARG A 345 26.40 22.68 -5.64
N VAL A 346 25.91 23.18 -6.78
CA VAL A 346 25.06 22.43 -7.68
C VAL A 346 25.84 21.17 -7.99
N LEU A 347 25.55 20.09 -7.25
CA LEU A 347 25.91 18.77 -7.71
C LEU A 347 25.13 18.63 -9.01
N GLU A 348 25.85 18.69 -10.12
CA GLU A 348 25.29 18.56 -11.44
C GLU A 348 24.28 17.44 -11.40
N SER A 349 23.04 17.81 -11.72
CA SER A 349 22.00 16.88 -12.09
C SER A 349 22.66 15.75 -12.86
N GLN A 350 22.56 14.52 -12.37
CA GLN A 350 22.27 13.45 -13.31
C GLN A 350 20.97 13.90 -13.95
N GLN A 351 21.10 14.63 -15.06
CA GLN A 351 20.04 14.77 -16.03
C GLN A 351 19.54 13.35 -16.16
N ASP A 352 18.26 13.15 -15.82
CA ASP A 352 17.51 12.06 -16.41
C ASP A 352 17.91 12.10 -17.88
N VAL A 353 18.77 11.17 -18.29
CA VAL A 353 18.98 10.90 -19.70
C VAL A 353 17.55 10.77 -20.20
N PRO A 354 17.06 11.67 -21.07
CA PRO A 354 15.75 11.50 -21.63
C PRO A 354 15.83 10.10 -22.20
N ALA A 355 15.07 9.15 -21.63
CA ALA A 355 14.97 7.83 -22.21
C ALA A 355 14.77 8.11 -23.69
N PRO A 356 15.67 7.62 -24.57
CA PRO A 356 15.62 8.00 -25.98
C PRO A 356 14.17 7.87 -26.39
N CYS A 357 13.62 8.89 -27.05
CA CYS A 357 12.31 8.80 -27.69
C CYS A 357 12.38 7.61 -28.65
N ARG A 358 12.22 6.41 -28.09
CA ARG A 358 11.89 5.20 -28.80
C ARG A 358 10.54 5.58 -29.33
N GLU A 359 10.49 5.84 -30.63
CA GLU A 359 9.23 5.92 -31.36
C GLU A 359 8.34 4.83 -30.78
N HIS A 360 7.33 5.24 -30.01
CA HIS A 360 6.49 4.27 -29.35
C HIS A 360 5.91 3.42 -30.47
N PHE A 361 6.13 2.11 -30.41
CA PHE A 361 5.59 1.23 -31.42
C PHE A 361 4.06 1.33 -31.38
N LEU A 362 3.47 2.08 -32.32
CA LEU A 362 2.03 2.32 -32.44
C LEU A 362 1.31 1.16 -33.16
N GLY A 363 1.94 -0.02 -33.26
CA GLY A 363 1.36 -1.21 -33.87
C GLY A 363 0.70 -2.11 -32.82
N GLY A 364 -0.54 -2.53 -33.05
CA GLY A 364 -1.11 -3.67 -32.32
C GLY A 364 -0.54 -5.01 -32.83
N PRO A 365 -0.70 -6.12 -32.09
CA PRO A 365 -0.15 -7.43 -32.46
C PRO A 365 -0.55 -7.88 -33.88
N ARG A 366 -1.79 -7.58 -34.30
CA ARG A 366 -2.30 -7.97 -35.62
C ARG A 366 -1.64 -7.19 -36.76
N PRO A 367 -1.57 -5.84 -36.74
CA PRO A 367 -0.76 -5.08 -37.68
C PRO A 367 0.69 -5.54 -37.74
N THR A 368 1.30 -5.90 -36.62
CA THR A 368 2.68 -6.42 -36.58
C THR A 368 2.80 -7.75 -37.32
N LEU A 369 1.92 -8.72 -37.00
CA LEU A 369 1.92 -10.03 -37.63
C LEU A 369 1.66 -9.94 -39.13
N GLY A 370 0.74 -9.06 -39.56
CA GLY A 370 0.48 -8.80 -40.98
C GLY A 370 1.72 -8.27 -41.69
N LYS A 371 2.39 -7.26 -41.12
CA LYS A 371 3.64 -6.71 -41.69
C LYS A 371 4.75 -7.75 -41.76
N LEU A 372 4.90 -8.61 -40.74
CA LEU A 372 5.88 -9.70 -40.76
C LEU A 372 5.61 -10.66 -41.93
N GLN A 373 4.36 -11.07 -42.12
CA GLN A 373 3.95 -11.93 -43.24
C GLN A 373 4.15 -11.25 -44.60
N GLU A 374 3.80 -9.96 -44.74
CA GLU A 374 4.05 -9.17 -45.95
C GLU A 374 5.53 -9.09 -46.33
N HIS A 375 6.43 -9.21 -45.34
CA HIS A 375 7.88 -9.24 -45.54
C HIS A 375 8.45 -10.66 -45.59
N GLY A 376 7.60 -11.69 -45.74
CA GLY A 376 8.01 -13.09 -45.84
C GLY A 376 8.54 -13.71 -44.54
N ILE A 377 8.28 -13.06 -43.40
CA ILE A 377 8.64 -13.57 -42.08
C ILE A 377 7.47 -14.38 -41.52
N GLU A 378 7.60 -15.70 -41.56
CA GLU A 378 6.60 -16.63 -41.05
C GLU A 378 6.96 -17.19 -39.67
N ALA A 379 5.94 -17.52 -38.87
CA ALA A 379 6.13 -18.18 -37.60
C ALA A 379 6.41 -19.68 -37.82
N VAL A 380 7.57 -20.16 -37.37
CA VAL A 380 7.87 -21.59 -37.33
C VAL A 380 7.35 -22.17 -36.02
N PHE A 381 6.39 -23.09 -36.10
CA PHE A 381 5.80 -23.72 -34.92
C PHE A 381 6.54 -25.01 -34.57
N SER A 382 6.79 -25.22 -33.28
CA SER A 382 7.27 -26.51 -32.76
C SER A 382 6.14 -27.54 -32.72
N PRO A 383 6.43 -28.85 -32.82
CA PRO A 383 5.43 -29.88 -32.61
C PRO A 383 4.82 -29.77 -31.20
N HIS A 384 3.58 -30.24 -31.05
CA HIS A 384 2.91 -30.25 -29.75
C HIS A 384 3.67 -31.16 -28.76
N PRO A 385 3.93 -30.72 -27.51
CA PRO A 385 4.75 -31.46 -26.54
C PRO A 385 4.15 -32.83 -26.18
N CYS A 386 2.83 -32.93 -26.13
CA CYS A 386 2.11 -34.17 -25.85
C CYS A 386 1.05 -34.43 -26.94
N PRO A 387 1.41 -34.87 -28.16
CA PRO A 387 0.48 -34.92 -29.29
C PRO A 387 -0.65 -35.94 -29.11
N SER A 388 -0.48 -36.92 -28.23
CA SER A 388 -1.49 -37.91 -27.85
C SER A 388 -2.45 -37.43 -26.74
N TRP A 389 -2.25 -36.23 -26.20
CA TRP A 389 -3.00 -35.74 -25.04
C TRP A 389 -3.73 -34.43 -25.35
N THR A 390 -5.02 -34.40 -25.05
CA THR A 390 -5.88 -33.20 -25.13
C THR A 390 -6.87 -33.20 -23.96
N LEU A 391 -7.30 -32.01 -23.50
CA LEU A 391 -8.39 -31.90 -22.54
C LEU A 391 -9.74 -32.10 -23.26
N ASP A 392 -10.56 -32.96 -22.69
CA ASP A 392 -11.97 -33.09 -23.07
C ASP A 392 -12.78 -31.94 -22.46
N TRP A 393 -12.84 -30.82 -23.18
CA TRP A 393 -13.55 -29.62 -22.73
C TRP A 393 -15.07 -29.78 -22.61
N GLU A 394 -15.66 -30.77 -23.29
CA GLU A 394 -17.09 -31.02 -23.27
C GLU A 394 -17.49 -31.90 -22.07
N GLY A 395 -16.59 -32.79 -21.63
CA GLY A 395 -16.76 -33.61 -20.43
C GLY A 395 -16.36 -32.94 -19.11
N LEU A 396 -15.64 -31.82 -19.16
CA LEU A 396 -15.19 -31.09 -17.97
C LEU A 396 -16.32 -30.27 -17.31
N PRO A 397 -16.33 -30.16 -15.96
CA PRO A 397 -17.29 -29.30 -15.29
C PRO A 397 -17.20 -27.84 -15.77
N ALA A 398 -18.35 -27.15 -15.83
CA ALA A 398 -18.44 -25.78 -16.35
C ALA A 398 -17.45 -24.81 -15.67
N ALA A 399 -17.23 -24.96 -14.37
CA ALA A 399 -16.29 -24.14 -13.59
C ALA A 399 -14.83 -24.30 -14.02
N VAL A 400 -14.43 -25.35 -14.74
CA VAL A 400 -13.09 -25.50 -15.34
C VAL A 400 -12.99 -24.74 -16.67
N ASN A 401 -14.12 -24.60 -17.39
CA ASN A 401 -14.14 -24.04 -18.73
C ASN A 401 -13.95 -22.50 -18.70
N PRO A 402 -13.08 -21.93 -19.55
CA PRO A 402 -12.90 -20.47 -19.63
C PRO A 402 -14.16 -19.70 -20.10
N THR A 403 -15.22 -20.38 -20.55
CA THR A 403 -16.47 -19.76 -21.04
C THR A 403 -17.24 -18.98 -19.97
N GLU A 404 -17.08 -19.30 -18.67
CA GLU A 404 -17.72 -18.53 -17.59
C GLU A 404 -17.28 -17.05 -17.56
N GLY A 405 -16.17 -16.69 -18.23
CA GLY A 405 -15.63 -15.34 -18.31
C GLY A 405 -16.39 -14.33 -19.19
N LYS A 406 -17.65 -14.58 -19.57
CA LYS A 406 -18.45 -13.72 -20.50
C LYS A 406 -17.71 -13.39 -21.79
N MET A 407 -17.05 -14.37 -22.39
CA MET A 407 -16.32 -14.22 -23.66
C MET A 407 -17.16 -14.72 -24.84
N SER A 408 -16.93 -14.17 -26.04
CA SER A 408 -17.54 -14.71 -27.26
C SER A 408 -17.04 -16.13 -27.57
N ASP A 409 -17.83 -16.92 -28.28
CA ASP A 409 -17.52 -18.33 -28.59
C ASP A 409 -16.16 -18.49 -29.29
N ALA A 410 -15.86 -17.63 -30.26
CA ALA A 410 -14.57 -17.62 -30.97
C ALA A 410 -13.38 -17.26 -30.06
N ARG A 411 -13.61 -16.48 -28.99
CA ARG A 411 -12.59 -16.19 -27.98
C ARG A 411 -12.44 -17.36 -27.01
N ALA A 412 -13.53 -18.03 -26.66
CA ALA A 412 -13.50 -19.21 -25.81
C ALA A 412 -12.74 -20.37 -26.46
N VAL A 413 -13.01 -20.68 -27.75
CA VAL A 413 -12.28 -21.72 -28.50
C VAL A 413 -10.77 -21.46 -28.49
N ARG A 414 -10.35 -20.24 -28.83
CA ARG A 414 -8.93 -19.87 -28.82
C ARG A 414 -8.33 -19.95 -27.43
N LYS A 415 -9.07 -19.58 -26.38
CA LYS A 415 -8.61 -19.72 -25.00
C LYS A 415 -8.43 -21.18 -24.62
N ARG A 416 -9.35 -22.07 -24.98
CA ARG A 416 -9.23 -23.53 -24.76
C ARG A 416 -7.99 -24.10 -25.45
N GLN A 417 -7.72 -23.71 -26.69
CA GLN A 417 -6.50 -24.11 -27.41
C GLN A 417 -5.22 -23.61 -26.70
N GLN A 418 -5.21 -22.36 -26.23
CA GLN A 418 -4.09 -21.83 -25.43
C GLN A 418 -3.87 -22.62 -24.15
N LEU A 419 -4.96 -22.94 -23.43
CA LEU A 419 -4.89 -23.72 -22.19
C LEU A 419 -4.40 -25.16 -22.45
N ASN A 420 -4.86 -25.82 -23.52
CA ASN A 420 -4.37 -27.15 -23.89
C ASN A 420 -2.85 -27.18 -24.04
N ASN A 421 -2.29 -26.23 -24.79
CA ASN A 421 -0.86 -26.19 -25.04
C ASN A 421 -0.07 -25.94 -23.75
N LEU A 422 -0.53 -25.01 -22.90
CA LEU A 422 0.13 -24.70 -21.63
C LEU A 422 0.08 -25.90 -20.67
N VAL A 423 -1.09 -26.53 -20.51
CA VAL A 423 -1.24 -27.67 -19.61
C VAL A 423 -0.44 -28.88 -20.11
N ALA A 424 -0.36 -29.09 -21.43
CA ALA A 424 0.45 -30.15 -22.01
C ALA A 424 1.94 -29.96 -21.67
N MET A 425 2.47 -28.74 -21.82
CA MET A 425 3.86 -28.42 -21.45
C MET A 425 4.10 -28.67 -19.96
N VAL A 426 3.22 -28.18 -19.08
CA VAL A 426 3.38 -28.35 -17.63
C VAL A 426 3.30 -29.83 -17.24
N LYS A 427 2.42 -30.60 -17.87
CA LYS A 427 2.27 -32.04 -17.61
C LYS A 427 3.51 -32.85 -17.99
N GLU A 428 4.24 -32.44 -19.02
CA GLU A 428 5.51 -33.06 -19.40
C GLU A 428 6.60 -32.80 -18.35
N LEU A 429 6.59 -31.61 -17.73
CA LEU A 429 7.62 -31.16 -16.78
C LEU A 429 7.31 -31.54 -15.32
N ALA A 430 6.04 -31.62 -14.95
CA ALA A 430 5.60 -31.80 -13.57
C ALA A 430 5.61 -33.28 -13.17
N GLY A 431 6.36 -33.60 -12.11
CA GLY A 431 6.30 -34.86 -11.39
C GLY A 431 5.26 -34.85 -10.27
N PRO A 432 4.96 -36.01 -9.67
CA PRO A 432 4.11 -36.06 -8.48
C PRO A 432 4.73 -35.23 -7.34
N ASP A 433 3.88 -34.65 -6.50
CA ASP A 433 4.27 -33.88 -5.32
C ASP A 433 5.06 -32.59 -5.62
N HIS A 434 5.13 -32.19 -6.91
CA HIS A 434 5.68 -30.91 -7.33
C HIS A 434 4.74 -29.74 -6.96
N THR A 435 5.34 -28.60 -6.65
CA THR A 435 4.68 -27.31 -6.53
C THR A 435 4.72 -26.59 -7.87
N ILE A 436 3.54 -26.23 -8.36
CA ILE A 436 3.32 -25.48 -9.60
C ILE A 436 2.73 -24.12 -9.22
N VAL A 437 3.32 -23.04 -9.73
CA VAL A 437 2.86 -21.68 -9.45
C VAL A 437 2.30 -21.08 -10.74
N ASP A 438 1.12 -20.46 -10.67
CA ASP A 438 0.51 -19.70 -11.77
C ASP A 438 0.65 -18.21 -11.43
N PHE A 439 1.73 -17.59 -11.92
CA PHE A 439 1.98 -16.15 -11.71
C PHE A 439 1.06 -15.30 -12.59
N CYS A 440 0.50 -14.23 -12.02
CA CYS A 440 -0.51 -13.40 -12.69
C CYS A 440 -1.71 -14.23 -13.18
N SER A 441 -2.15 -15.18 -12.34
CA SER A 441 -3.16 -16.20 -12.67
C SER A 441 -4.52 -15.63 -13.09
N GLY A 442 -4.81 -14.37 -12.75
CA GLY A 442 -6.09 -13.74 -12.99
C GLY A 442 -7.22 -14.53 -12.32
N GLY A 443 -8.17 -14.99 -13.14
CA GLY A 443 -9.30 -15.83 -12.67
C GLY A 443 -8.97 -17.32 -12.53
N GLY A 444 -7.70 -17.72 -12.59
CA GLY A 444 -7.26 -19.10 -12.42
C GLY A 444 -7.50 -20.01 -13.63
N HIS A 445 -7.52 -19.48 -14.86
CA HIS A 445 -7.84 -20.28 -16.04
C HIS A 445 -6.85 -21.42 -16.33
N VAL A 446 -5.57 -21.22 -16.00
CA VAL A 446 -4.52 -22.23 -16.16
C VAL A 446 -4.42 -23.06 -14.89
N GLY A 447 -4.21 -22.41 -13.74
CA GLY A 447 -4.05 -23.07 -12.45
C GLY A 447 -5.19 -24.01 -12.04
N ILE A 448 -6.46 -23.65 -12.30
CA ILE A 448 -7.60 -24.53 -11.97
C ILE A 448 -7.58 -25.82 -12.81
N VAL A 449 -7.24 -25.71 -14.11
CA VAL A 449 -7.13 -26.87 -15.00
C VAL A 449 -5.97 -27.76 -14.58
N LEU A 450 -4.84 -27.15 -14.19
CA LEU A 450 -3.68 -27.88 -13.67
C LEU A 450 -4.02 -28.62 -12.38
N ALA A 451 -4.65 -27.96 -11.42
CA ALA A 451 -5.05 -28.58 -10.15
C ALA A 451 -5.99 -29.77 -10.38
N HIS A 452 -6.93 -29.64 -11.32
CA HIS A 452 -7.86 -30.72 -11.67
C HIS A 452 -7.17 -31.90 -12.38
N THR A 453 -6.23 -31.62 -13.29
CA THR A 453 -5.55 -32.66 -14.09
C THR A 453 -4.37 -33.32 -13.39
N LEU A 454 -3.77 -32.64 -12.42
CA LEU A 454 -2.60 -33.08 -11.66
C LEU A 454 -2.92 -33.10 -10.15
N PRO A 455 -3.79 -34.02 -9.68
CA PRO A 455 -4.27 -34.05 -8.29
C PRO A 455 -3.17 -34.34 -7.26
N ARG A 456 -2.02 -34.84 -7.70
CA ARG A 456 -0.83 -35.10 -6.87
C ARG A 456 0.14 -33.92 -6.80
N CYS A 457 -0.08 -32.85 -7.57
CA CYS A 457 0.73 -31.65 -7.51
C CYS A 457 0.04 -30.60 -6.63
N GLN A 458 0.82 -29.76 -5.96
CA GLN A 458 0.30 -28.58 -5.30
C GLN A 458 0.30 -27.40 -6.28
N VAL A 459 -0.84 -26.73 -6.45
CA VAL A 459 -0.97 -25.57 -7.34
C VAL A 459 -1.17 -24.31 -6.52
N ILE A 460 -0.42 -23.25 -6.81
CA ILE A 460 -0.52 -21.95 -6.14
C ILE A 460 -0.83 -20.87 -7.17
N LEU A 461 -1.95 -20.17 -7.00
CA LEU A 461 -2.35 -19.07 -7.86
C LEU A 461 -1.93 -17.75 -7.22
N ILE A 462 -1.11 -16.98 -7.93
CA ILE A 462 -0.66 -15.65 -7.47
C ILE A 462 -1.30 -14.58 -8.34
N GLU A 463 -1.96 -13.62 -7.71
CA GLU A 463 -2.63 -12.52 -8.42
C GLU A 463 -2.81 -11.32 -7.49
N ASN A 464 -2.47 -10.11 -7.96
CA ASN A 464 -2.66 -8.91 -7.14
C ASN A 464 -4.14 -8.46 -7.10
N LYS A 465 -4.89 -8.66 -8.18
CA LYS A 465 -6.29 -8.26 -8.28
C LYS A 465 -7.19 -9.21 -7.49
N GLU A 466 -7.53 -8.80 -6.27
CA GLU A 466 -8.40 -9.53 -5.33
C GLU A 466 -9.65 -10.10 -5.99
N GLU A 467 -10.39 -9.31 -6.78
CA GLU A 467 -11.66 -9.77 -7.34
C GLU A 467 -11.45 -10.95 -8.31
N SER A 468 -10.30 -11.00 -8.98
CA SER A 468 -9.95 -12.12 -9.87
C SER A 468 -9.61 -13.38 -9.10
N LEU A 469 -8.83 -13.24 -8.03
CA LEU A 469 -8.42 -14.37 -7.21
C LEU A 469 -9.59 -14.95 -6.40
N VAL A 470 -10.50 -14.11 -5.90
CA VAL A 470 -11.75 -14.55 -5.26
C VAL A 470 -12.60 -15.39 -6.23
N ARG A 471 -12.75 -14.95 -7.49
CA ARG A 471 -13.44 -15.76 -8.52
C ARG A 471 -12.74 -17.10 -8.75
N ALA A 472 -11.41 -17.15 -8.71
CA ALA A 472 -10.66 -18.40 -8.85
C ALA A 472 -10.92 -19.35 -7.67
N ARG A 473 -10.95 -18.82 -6.44
CA ARG A 473 -11.28 -19.56 -5.21
C ARG A 473 -12.69 -20.14 -5.27
N ASP A 474 -13.67 -19.34 -5.67
CA ASP A 474 -15.07 -19.78 -5.73
C ASP A 474 -15.25 -20.92 -6.74
N ARG A 475 -14.66 -20.78 -7.94
CA ARG A 475 -14.64 -21.83 -8.97
C ARG A 475 -13.96 -23.10 -8.48
N SER A 476 -12.82 -22.97 -7.79
CA SER A 476 -12.09 -24.12 -7.24
C SER A 476 -12.87 -24.85 -6.15
N SER A 477 -13.62 -24.11 -5.34
CA SER A 477 -14.48 -24.66 -4.28
C SER A 477 -15.66 -25.42 -4.85
N GLN A 478 -16.29 -24.91 -5.93
CA GLN A 478 -17.35 -25.62 -6.66
C GLN A 478 -16.88 -26.94 -7.26
N LEU A 479 -15.59 -27.04 -7.59
CA LEU A 479 -14.95 -28.23 -8.14
C LEU A 479 -14.45 -29.20 -7.05
N GLY A 480 -14.50 -28.83 -5.77
CA GLY A 480 -13.95 -29.63 -4.68
C GLY A 480 -12.44 -29.81 -4.76
N LEU A 481 -11.71 -28.84 -5.31
CA LEU A 481 -10.25 -28.92 -5.41
C LEU A 481 -9.60 -28.63 -4.05
N HIS A 482 -8.72 -29.53 -3.62
CA HIS A 482 -8.00 -29.42 -2.34
C HIS A 482 -6.50 -29.15 -2.50
N ASN A 483 -5.94 -29.45 -3.67
CA ASN A 483 -4.52 -29.26 -4.01
C ASN A 483 -4.22 -27.89 -4.62
N ILE A 484 -5.04 -26.88 -4.30
CA ILE A 484 -4.93 -25.53 -4.83
C ILE A 484 -4.98 -24.49 -3.71
N SER A 485 -4.12 -23.48 -3.82
CA SER A 485 -4.02 -22.38 -2.87
C SER A 485 -3.87 -21.04 -3.58
N PHE A 486 -4.15 -19.95 -2.89
CA PHE A 486 -4.30 -18.61 -3.46
C PHE A 486 -3.45 -17.62 -2.68
N ILE A 487 -2.65 -16.82 -3.39
CA ILE A 487 -1.85 -15.74 -2.81
C ILE A 487 -2.22 -14.42 -3.51
N GLN A 488 -2.81 -13.51 -2.77
CA GLN A 488 -2.98 -12.14 -3.22
C GLN A 488 -1.72 -11.34 -2.89
N ALA A 489 -0.90 -11.05 -3.89
CA ALA A 489 0.32 -10.27 -3.70
C ALA A 489 0.85 -9.70 -5.03
N ASN A 490 1.77 -8.73 -4.93
CA ASN A 490 2.68 -8.43 -6.04
C ASN A 490 3.70 -9.57 -6.19
N LEU A 491 4.30 -9.72 -7.37
CA LEU A 491 5.15 -10.88 -7.68
C LEU A 491 6.37 -10.98 -6.76
N ASP A 492 6.97 -9.84 -6.42
CA ASP A 492 8.18 -9.75 -5.59
C ASP A 492 7.98 -10.18 -4.13
N TYR A 493 6.72 -10.32 -3.68
CA TYR A 493 6.39 -10.80 -2.34
C TYR A 493 6.41 -12.32 -2.23
N PHE A 494 6.39 -13.06 -3.34
CA PHE A 494 6.51 -14.51 -3.31
C PHE A 494 7.98 -14.93 -3.29
N ILE A 495 8.34 -15.75 -2.30
CA ILE A 495 9.70 -16.28 -2.08
C ILE A 495 9.69 -17.80 -1.91
N GLY A 496 8.54 -18.45 -2.16
CA GLY A 496 8.40 -19.90 -2.05
C GLY A 496 9.16 -20.65 -3.13
N ASN A 497 9.60 -21.87 -2.81
CA ASN A 497 10.18 -22.78 -3.78
C ASN A 497 9.10 -23.42 -4.65
N PHE A 498 9.40 -23.58 -5.93
CA PHE A 498 8.51 -24.25 -6.90
C PHE A 498 9.32 -24.95 -7.99
N GLN A 499 8.68 -25.89 -8.69
CA GLN A 499 9.29 -26.65 -9.78
C GLN A 499 8.87 -26.13 -11.16
N VAL A 500 7.66 -25.60 -11.28
CA VAL A 500 7.12 -25.02 -12.53
C VAL A 500 6.38 -23.72 -12.20
N GLY A 501 6.62 -22.65 -12.96
CA GLY A 501 6.10 -21.30 -12.72
C GLY A 501 5.71 -20.58 -14.01
#